data_AF-A0A1V3P8X1-F1
#
_entry.id   AF-A0A1V3P8X1-F1
#
_cell.length_a   1.000
_cell.length_b   1.000
_cell.length_c   1.000
_cell.angle_alpha   90.00
_cell.angle_beta   90.00
_cell.angle_gamma   90.00
#
_symmetry.space_group_name_H-M   'P 1'
#
loop_
_entity.id
_entity.type
_entity.pdbx_description
1 polymer ?
#
loop_
_entity_poly.entity_id
_entity_poly.type
_entity_poly.pdbx_seq_one_letter_code
_entity_poly.pdbx_strand_id
1 'polypeptide(L)'
;MTTFLVSLTSIVVALVAAWATAILAEDYRRFRDGTSLAAALAGELQAYIEAFDTGLPTLHDIRKELKKGAPLKYMPPFKPPGDPVYESGVERLGLLGPEIARDVAYTYQQVNAFRASYVNMTETYSKVEQFVVLGSLEGVISAATKALDRGNSAIQQLDARARATYWLFPWPRPQPAPAPTSAT
;
A
#
# COMPACT_ATOMS: atom_id res chain seq x y z
N MET A 1 38.08 -14.67 47.76
CA MET A 1 36.87 -15.38 47.28
C MET A 1 35.76 -14.40 46.87
N THR A 2 35.48 -13.34 47.64
CA THR A 2 34.47 -12.32 47.34
C THR A 2 34.74 -11.49 46.08
N THR A 3 35.99 -11.09 45.84
CA THR A 3 36.38 -10.31 44.64
C THR A 3 36.14 -11.08 43.33
N PHE A 4 36.41 -12.38 43.31
CA PHE A 4 36.18 -13.24 42.16
C PHE A 4 34.68 -13.36 41.81
N LEU A 5 33.82 -13.53 42.83
CA LEU A 5 32.36 -13.58 42.63
C LEU A 5 31.82 -12.24 42.12
N VAL A 6 32.31 -11.12 42.65
CA VAL A 6 31.92 -9.78 42.18
C VAL A 6 32.32 -9.60 40.71
N SER A 7 33.56 -9.91 40.34
CA SER A 7 34.00 -9.82 38.94
C SER A 7 33.18 -10.70 38.00
N LEU A 8 32.86 -11.93 38.40
CA LEU A 8 32.03 -12.83 37.61
C LEU A 8 30.61 -12.26 37.42
N THR A 9 30.00 -11.74 38.49
CA THR A 9 28.67 -11.12 38.41
C THR A 9 28.68 -9.89 37.49
N SER A 10 29.72 -9.06 37.56
CA SER A 10 29.85 -7.88 36.70
C SER A 10 29.97 -8.25 35.22
N ILE A 11 30.72 -9.31 34.90
CA ILE A 11 30.85 -9.80 33.51
C ILE A 11 29.50 -10.30 32.99
N VAL A 12 28.77 -11.10 33.78
CA VAL A 12 27.45 -11.61 33.37
C VAL A 12 26.47 -10.46 33.17
N VAL A 13 26.43 -9.49 34.08
CA VAL A 13 25.58 -8.30 33.94
C VAL A 13 25.93 -7.50 32.69
N ALA A 14 27.22 -7.29 32.41
CA ALA A 14 27.66 -6.59 31.22
C ALA A 14 27.25 -7.31 29.93
N LEU A 15 27.37 -8.64 29.88
CA LEU A 15 26.96 -9.45 28.72
C LEU A 15 25.44 -9.38 28.49
N VAL A 16 24.65 -9.51 29.55
CA VAL A 16 23.18 -9.39 29.47
C VAL A 16 22.77 -7.99 29.01
N ALA A 17 23.40 -6.94 29.55
CA ALA A 17 23.13 -5.56 29.15
C ALA A 17 23.48 -5.29 27.67
N ALA A 18 24.63 -5.80 27.20
CA ALA A 18 25.03 -5.66 25.80
C ALA A 18 24.07 -6.38 24.86
N TRP A 19 23.67 -7.62 25.20
CA TRP A 19 22.70 -8.39 24.43
C TRP A 19 21.32 -7.72 24.37
N ALA A 20 20.81 -7.25 25.52
CA ALA A 20 19.53 -6.55 25.59
C ALA A 20 19.57 -5.24 24.75
N THR A 21 20.67 -4.49 24.83
CA THR A 21 20.85 -3.25 24.04
C THR A 21 20.84 -3.54 22.54
N ALA A 22 21.49 -4.63 22.09
CA ALA A 22 21.51 -5.00 20.68
C ALA A 22 20.11 -5.34 20.14
N ILE A 23 19.30 -6.08 20.90
CA ILE A 23 17.92 -6.40 20.52
C ILE A 23 17.06 -5.15 20.47
N LEU A 24 17.13 -4.29 21.49
CA LEU A 24 16.36 -3.05 21.54
C LEU A 24 16.74 -2.09 20.40
N ALA A 25 18.03 -2.00 20.07
CA ALA A 25 18.51 -1.18 18.96
C ALA A 25 17.99 -1.70 17.61
N GLU A 26 18.03 -3.01 17.39
CA GLU A 26 17.53 -3.63 16.15
C GLU A 26 16.01 -3.53 16.01
N ASP A 27 15.26 -3.73 17.10
CA ASP A 27 13.80 -3.58 17.08
C ASP A 27 13.38 -2.12 16.82
N TYR A 28 14.04 -1.16 17.49
CA TYR A 28 13.82 0.27 17.22
C TYR A 28 14.13 0.65 15.78
N ARG A 29 15.23 0.12 15.22
CA ARG A 29 15.61 0.34 13.82
C ARG A 29 14.53 -0.20 12.88
N ARG A 30 14.08 -1.44 13.08
CA ARG A 30 12.99 -2.06 12.30
C ARG A 30 11.69 -1.28 12.40
N PHE A 31 11.38 -0.77 13.59
CA PHE A 31 10.22 0.09 13.79
C PHE A 31 10.33 1.36 12.94
N ARG A 32 11.45 2.08 13.01
CA ARG A 32 11.67 3.30 12.21
C ARG A 32 11.63 3.02 10.70
N ASP A 33 12.29 1.96 10.27
CA ASP A 33 12.28 1.53 8.86
C ASP A 33 10.85 1.23 8.40
N GLY A 34 10.05 0.55 9.23
CA GLY A 34 8.63 0.32 8.96
C GLY A 34 7.80 1.61 8.89
N THR A 35 8.01 2.56 9.80
CA THR A 35 7.28 3.85 9.78
C THR A 35 7.63 4.70 8.56
N SER A 36 8.90 4.74 8.15
CA SER A 36 9.35 5.51 6.98
C SER A 36 8.82 4.89 5.68
N LEU A 37 8.87 3.55 5.58
CA LEU A 37 8.27 2.83 4.46
C LEU A 37 6.76 3.08 4.38
N ALA A 38 6.06 3.06 5.52
CA ALA A 38 4.63 3.31 5.56
C ALA A 38 4.27 4.71 5.02
N ALA A 39 4.99 5.74 5.46
CA ALA A 39 4.78 7.11 4.99
C ALA A 39 5.04 7.26 3.49
N ALA A 40 6.10 6.66 2.97
CA ALA A 40 6.43 6.73 1.56
C ALA A 40 5.37 6.02 0.69
N LEU A 41 4.94 4.82 1.08
CA LEU A 41 3.89 4.07 0.38
C LEU A 41 2.54 4.79 0.43
N ALA A 42 2.21 5.44 1.54
CA ALA A 42 0.98 6.21 1.66
C ALA A 42 0.94 7.33 0.62
N GLY A 43 2.05 8.07 0.47
CA GLY A 43 2.15 9.14 -0.54
C GLY A 43 2.04 8.64 -1.98
N GLU A 44 2.71 7.53 -2.31
CA GLU A 44 2.63 6.95 -3.66
C GLU A 44 1.21 6.41 -3.97
N LEU A 45 0.61 5.66 -3.04
CA LEU A 45 -0.77 5.18 -3.20
C LEU A 45 -1.77 6.32 -3.30
N GLN A 46 -1.62 7.37 -2.49
CA GLN A 46 -2.52 8.51 -2.53
C GLN A 46 -2.55 9.18 -3.90
N ALA A 47 -1.41 9.33 -4.56
CA ALA A 47 -1.35 9.87 -5.92
C ALA A 47 -2.17 9.02 -6.92
N TYR A 48 -2.17 7.70 -6.79
CA TYR A 48 -3.00 6.83 -7.64
C TYR A 48 -4.49 6.94 -7.32
N ILE A 49 -4.84 7.01 -6.04
CA ILE A 49 -6.23 7.08 -5.60
C ILE A 49 -6.86 8.40 -6.07
N GLU A 50 -6.17 9.53 -5.93
CA GLU A 50 -6.62 10.83 -6.45
C GLU A 50 -6.79 10.81 -7.98
N ALA A 51 -5.88 10.14 -8.69
CA ALA A 51 -5.99 9.97 -10.14
C ALA A 51 -7.19 9.09 -10.54
N PHE A 52 -7.48 8.01 -9.79
CA PHE A 52 -8.65 7.19 -10.05
C PHE A 52 -9.96 7.89 -9.72
N ASP A 53 -10.01 8.63 -8.61
CA ASP A 53 -11.19 9.41 -8.22
C ASP A 53 -11.58 10.42 -9.32
N THR A 54 -10.57 11.09 -9.89
CA THR A 54 -10.78 12.03 -11.00
C THR A 54 -11.06 11.33 -12.34
N GLY A 55 -10.40 10.20 -12.62
CA GLY A 55 -10.44 9.53 -13.92
C GLY A 55 -11.62 8.59 -14.14
N LEU A 56 -12.11 7.93 -13.07
CA LEU A 56 -13.20 6.95 -13.15
C LEU A 56 -14.50 7.51 -13.77
N PRO A 57 -14.96 8.73 -13.44
CA PRO A 57 -16.13 9.32 -14.08
C PRO A 57 -15.99 9.40 -15.60
N THR A 58 -14.81 9.78 -16.10
CA THR A 58 -14.53 9.85 -17.54
C THR A 58 -14.62 8.47 -18.19
N LEU A 59 -14.09 7.43 -17.54
CA LEU A 59 -14.21 6.05 -18.03
C LEU A 59 -15.67 5.57 -18.07
N HIS A 60 -16.47 5.96 -17.08
CA HIS A 60 -17.90 5.68 -17.05
C HIS A 60 -18.66 6.38 -18.18
N ASP A 61 -18.31 7.62 -18.51
CA ASP A 61 -18.90 8.36 -19.63
C ASP A 61 -18.52 7.74 -20.98
N ILE A 62 -17.26 7.35 -21.17
CA ILE A 62 -16.82 6.61 -22.35
C ILE A 62 -17.63 5.32 -22.50
N ARG A 63 -17.80 4.56 -21.40
CA ARG A 63 -18.60 3.33 -21.40
C ARG A 63 -20.04 3.61 -21.79
N LYS A 64 -20.63 4.70 -21.30
CA LYS A 64 -22.01 5.10 -21.60
C LYS A 64 -22.18 5.41 -23.08
N GLU A 65 -21.25 6.15 -23.68
CA GLU A 65 -21.29 6.48 -25.11
C GLU A 65 -21.06 5.24 -25.99
N LEU A 66 -20.13 4.35 -25.61
CA LEU A 66 -19.94 3.07 -26.29
C LEU A 66 -21.21 2.20 -26.23
N LYS A 67 -21.96 2.18 -25.13
CA LYS A 67 -23.24 1.44 -25.05
C LYS A 67 -24.32 2.01 -25.98
N LYS A 68 -24.22 3.28 -26.37
CA LYS A 68 -25.13 3.91 -27.36
C LYS A 68 -24.73 3.64 -28.81
N GLY A 69 -23.63 2.92 -29.05
CA GLY A 69 -23.09 2.71 -30.39
C GLY A 69 -22.20 3.85 -30.90
N ALA A 70 -21.84 4.82 -30.06
CA ALA A 70 -20.91 5.86 -30.47
C ALA A 70 -19.51 5.27 -30.67
N PRO A 71 -18.81 5.57 -31.78
CA PRO A 71 -17.46 5.07 -32.00
C PRO A 71 -16.44 5.78 -31.09
N LEU A 72 -15.45 5.04 -30.60
CA LEU A 72 -14.30 5.62 -29.90
C LEU A 72 -13.41 6.36 -30.93
N LYS A 73 -13.40 7.69 -30.89
CA LYS A 73 -12.71 8.51 -31.91
C LYS A 73 -11.19 8.48 -31.78
N TYR A 74 -10.69 8.61 -30.56
CA TYR A 74 -9.27 8.67 -30.28
C TYR A 74 -9.00 8.26 -28.85
N MET A 75 -7.98 7.42 -28.69
CA MET A 75 -7.42 7.10 -27.39
C MET A 75 -5.89 7.16 -27.52
N PRO A 76 -5.23 8.07 -26.77
CA PRO A 76 -3.78 8.21 -26.88
C PRO A 76 -3.09 6.95 -26.36
N PRO A 77 -1.96 6.53 -26.97
CA PRO A 77 -1.11 5.49 -26.43
C PRO A 77 -0.72 5.83 -24.99
N PHE A 78 -0.84 4.86 -24.10
CA PHE A 78 -0.48 5.02 -22.70
C PHE A 78 0.78 4.23 -22.37
N LYS A 79 1.75 4.88 -21.73
CA LYS A 79 2.92 4.22 -21.14
C LYS A 79 2.77 4.22 -19.63
N PRO A 80 2.56 3.06 -18.99
CA PRO A 80 2.44 3.00 -17.54
C PRO A 80 3.69 3.55 -16.84
N PRO A 81 3.53 4.42 -15.82
CA PRO A 81 4.64 4.75 -14.93
C PRO A 81 4.98 3.53 -14.06
N GLY A 82 6.23 3.47 -13.58
CA GLY A 82 6.64 2.50 -12.57
C GLY A 82 6.20 2.89 -11.16
N ASP A 83 6.46 2.02 -10.19
CA ASP A 83 6.08 2.19 -8.78
C ASP A 83 7.34 2.30 -7.90
N PRO A 84 8.10 3.42 -7.96
CA PRO A 84 9.45 3.49 -7.39
C PRO A 84 9.52 3.20 -5.89
N VAL A 85 8.52 3.65 -5.11
CA VAL A 85 8.50 3.39 -3.66
C VAL A 85 8.15 1.92 -3.39
N TYR A 86 7.14 1.38 -4.06
CA TYR A 86 6.76 -0.02 -3.89
C TYR A 86 7.85 -0.99 -4.35
N GLU A 87 8.42 -0.78 -5.53
CA GLU A 87 9.47 -1.62 -6.10
C GLU A 87 10.72 -1.65 -5.23
N SER A 88 11.16 -0.49 -4.71
CA SER A 88 12.30 -0.40 -3.77
C SER A 88 11.96 -0.82 -2.33
N GLY A 89 10.67 -1.02 -2.03
CA GLY A 89 10.15 -1.33 -0.70
C GLY A 89 9.65 -2.76 -0.52
N VAL A 90 9.54 -3.55 -1.59
CA VAL A 90 8.81 -4.84 -1.59
C VAL A 90 9.34 -5.83 -0.55
N GLU A 91 10.67 -5.93 -0.41
CA GLU A 91 11.32 -6.84 0.55
C GLU A 91 11.09 -6.43 2.02
N ARG A 92 10.72 -5.16 2.25
CA ARG A 92 10.50 -4.56 3.57
C ARG A 92 9.02 -4.45 3.95
N LEU A 93 8.09 -4.89 3.09
CA LEU A 93 6.65 -4.87 3.39
C LEU A 93 6.31 -5.61 4.69
N GLY A 94 7.08 -6.64 5.05
CA GLY A 94 6.92 -7.36 6.32
C GLY A 94 7.05 -6.48 7.57
N LEU A 95 7.74 -5.33 7.49
CA LEU A 95 7.87 -4.38 8.61
C LEU A 95 6.57 -3.63 8.95
N LEU A 96 5.59 -3.68 8.06
CA LEU A 96 4.29 -3.03 8.21
C LEU A 96 3.30 -3.88 9.04
N GLY A 97 3.57 -5.18 9.15
CA GLY A 97 2.61 -6.16 9.67
C GLY A 97 1.79 -6.81 8.53
N PRO A 98 1.25 -8.02 8.77
CA PRO A 98 0.69 -8.85 7.71
C PRO A 98 -0.58 -8.27 7.08
N GLU A 99 -1.39 -7.54 7.83
CA GLU A 99 -2.62 -6.91 7.34
C GLU A 99 -2.30 -5.78 6.37
N ILE A 100 -1.48 -4.81 6.82
CA ILE A 100 -1.08 -3.65 5.99
C ILE A 100 -0.33 -4.12 4.75
N ALA A 101 0.62 -5.06 4.90
CA ALA A 101 1.38 -5.60 3.77
C ALA A 101 0.47 -6.25 2.71
N ARG A 102 -0.56 -6.99 3.13
CA ARG A 102 -1.54 -7.60 2.24
C ARG A 102 -2.35 -6.55 1.49
N ASP A 103 -2.83 -5.52 2.19
CA ASP A 103 -3.67 -4.48 1.60
C ASP A 103 -2.87 -3.61 0.62
N VAL A 104 -1.62 -3.29 0.94
CA VAL A 104 -0.69 -2.62 0.03
C VAL A 104 -0.47 -3.46 -1.22
N ALA A 105 -0.03 -4.71 -1.07
CA ALA A 105 0.24 -5.59 -2.21
C ALA A 105 -1.00 -5.77 -3.09
N TYR A 106 -2.18 -5.99 -2.49
CA TYR A 106 -3.43 -6.08 -3.23
C TYR A 106 -3.72 -4.80 -4.03
N THR A 107 -3.56 -3.63 -3.41
CA THR A 107 -3.86 -2.34 -4.05
C THR A 107 -2.95 -2.13 -5.26
N TYR A 108 -1.63 -2.32 -5.13
CA TYR A 108 -0.70 -2.23 -6.26
C TYR A 108 -1.00 -3.24 -7.37
N GLN A 109 -1.43 -4.46 -7.04
CA GLN A 109 -1.87 -5.41 -8.06
C GLN A 109 -3.11 -4.93 -8.81
N GLN A 110 -4.07 -4.26 -8.16
CA GLN A 110 -5.21 -3.65 -8.86
C GLN A 110 -4.77 -2.46 -9.74
N VAL A 111 -3.82 -1.63 -9.28
CA VAL A 111 -3.23 -0.56 -10.11
C VAL A 111 -2.56 -1.14 -11.36
N ASN A 112 -1.81 -2.22 -11.22
CA ASN A 112 -1.14 -2.88 -12.33
C ASN A 112 -2.14 -3.58 -13.27
N ALA A 113 -3.19 -4.21 -12.74
CA ALA A 113 -4.27 -4.75 -13.55
C ALA A 113 -4.99 -3.66 -14.36
N PHE A 114 -5.24 -2.49 -13.76
CA PHE A 114 -5.76 -1.31 -14.45
C PHE A 114 -4.83 -0.90 -15.59
N ARG A 115 -3.53 -0.69 -15.31
CA ARG A 115 -2.54 -0.24 -16.29
C ARG A 115 -2.43 -1.21 -17.46
N ALA A 116 -2.31 -2.51 -17.19
CA ALA A 116 -2.20 -3.54 -18.23
C ALA A 116 -3.46 -3.57 -19.11
N SER A 117 -4.64 -3.52 -18.50
CA SER A 117 -5.91 -3.49 -19.24
C SER A 117 -6.08 -2.22 -20.06
N TYR A 118 -5.64 -1.08 -19.52
CA TYR A 118 -5.71 0.21 -20.20
C TYR A 118 -4.76 0.26 -21.40
N VAL A 119 -3.52 -0.19 -21.26
CA VAL A 119 -2.56 -0.33 -22.38
C VAL A 119 -3.17 -1.18 -23.48
N ASN A 120 -3.63 -2.40 -23.15
CA ASN A 120 -4.22 -3.30 -24.11
C ASN A 120 -5.39 -2.62 -24.87
N MET A 121 -6.30 -1.96 -24.15
CA MET A 121 -7.40 -1.21 -24.76
C MET A 121 -6.91 -0.10 -25.70
N THR A 122 -5.92 0.69 -25.29
CA THR A 122 -5.38 1.79 -26.13
C THR A 122 -4.67 1.30 -27.40
N GLU A 123 -4.14 0.07 -27.40
CA GLU A 123 -3.44 -0.51 -28.56
C GLU A 123 -4.35 -1.28 -29.52
N THR A 124 -5.48 -1.79 -29.01
CA THR A 124 -6.38 -2.66 -29.77
C THR A 124 -7.68 -2.01 -30.19
N TYR A 125 -8.11 -0.88 -29.60
CA TYR A 125 -9.48 -0.36 -29.80
C TYR A 125 -9.91 -0.14 -31.26
N SER A 126 -8.97 0.17 -32.15
CA SER A 126 -9.24 0.39 -33.58
C SER A 126 -9.23 -0.88 -34.43
N LYS A 127 -8.83 -2.02 -33.84
CA LYS A 127 -8.62 -3.31 -34.51
C LYS A 127 -9.63 -4.38 -34.12
N VAL A 128 -10.43 -4.14 -33.08
CA VAL A 128 -11.38 -5.12 -32.53
C VAL A 128 -12.81 -4.59 -32.60
N GLU A 129 -13.76 -5.52 -32.48
CA GLU A 129 -15.18 -5.15 -32.40
C GLU A 129 -15.50 -4.36 -31.14
N GLN A 130 -16.50 -3.49 -31.23
CA GLN A 130 -16.90 -2.60 -30.14
C GLN A 130 -17.27 -3.35 -28.85
N PHE A 131 -17.82 -4.56 -28.94
CA PHE A 131 -18.13 -5.37 -27.76
C PHE A 131 -16.86 -5.77 -26.98
N VAL A 132 -15.74 -6.01 -27.68
CA VAL A 132 -14.45 -6.36 -27.06
C VAL A 132 -13.87 -5.13 -26.35
N VAL A 133 -13.99 -3.94 -26.97
CA VAL A 133 -13.59 -2.66 -26.35
C VAL A 133 -14.42 -2.41 -25.09
N LEU A 134 -15.72 -2.63 -25.14
CA LEU A 134 -16.61 -2.49 -23.99
C LEU A 134 -16.20 -3.42 -22.84
N GLY A 135 -15.95 -4.70 -23.13
CA GLY A 135 -15.49 -5.66 -22.12
C GLY A 135 -14.15 -5.27 -21.50
N SER A 136 -13.23 -4.77 -22.32
CA SER A 136 -11.91 -4.29 -21.85
C SER A 136 -12.06 -3.08 -20.94
N LEU A 137 -12.92 -2.13 -21.31
CA LEU A 137 -13.23 -0.95 -20.49
C LEU A 137 -13.91 -1.31 -19.16
N GLU A 138 -14.79 -2.32 -19.15
CA GLU A 138 -15.38 -2.82 -17.90
C GLU A 138 -14.32 -3.44 -16.97
N GLY A 139 -13.32 -4.14 -17.53
CA GLY A 139 -12.15 -4.62 -16.78
C GLY A 139 -11.31 -3.49 -16.18
N VAL A 140 -11.01 -2.46 -16.99
CA VAL A 140 -10.30 -1.25 -16.55
C VAL A 140 -11.03 -0.57 -15.40
N ILE A 141 -12.34 -0.31 -15.56
CA ILE A 141 -13.17 0.30 -14.53
C ILE A 141 -13.17 -0.58 -13.27
N SER A 142 -13.38 -1.89 -13.40
CA SER A 142 -13.41 -2.79 -12.25
C SER A 142 -12.10 -2.79 -11.47
N ALA A 143 -10.94 -2.75 -12.14
CA ALA A 143 -9.64 -2.72 -11.49
C ALA A 143 -9.42 -1.39 -10.75
N ALA A 144 -9.74 -0.26 -11.40
CA ALA A 144 -9.65 1.06 -10.78
C ALA A 144 -10.59 1.21 -9.57
N THR A 145 -11.84 0.75 -9.65
CA THR A 145 -12.78 0.78 -8.51
C THR A 145 -12.27 -0.06 -7.34
N LYS A 146 -11.78 -1.29 -7.60
CA LYS A 146 -11.20 -2.14 -6.55
C LYS A 146 -9.95 -1.52 -5.91
N ALA A 147 -9.12 -0.86 -6.71
CA ALA A 147 -7.96 -0.12 -6.22
C ALA A 147 -8.41 1.05 -5.33
N LEU A 148 -9.44 1.81 -5.75
CA LEU A 148 -10.00 2.93 -5.00
C LEU A 148 -10.58 2.48 -3.64
N ASP A 149 -11.42 1.44 -3.66
CA ASP A 149 -12.12 0.95 -2.47
C ASP A 149 -11.12 0.47 -1.40
N ARG A 150 -10.14 -0.35 -1.80
CA ARG A 150 -9.15 -0.92 -0.87
C ARG A 150 -8.01 0.05 -0.57
N GLY A 151 -7.61 0.87 -1.53
CA GLY A 151 -6.48 1.79 -1.40
C GLY A 151 -6.72 2.87 -0.37
N ASN A 152 -7.95 3.41 -0.26
CA ASN A 152 -8.28 4.35 0.81
C ASN A 152 -8.07 3.75 2.21
N SER A 153 -8.49 2.50 2.42
CA SER A 153 -8.25 1.81 3.69
C SER A 153 -6.76 1.55 3.93
N ALA A 154 -6.02 1.14 2.88
CA ALA A 154 -4.59 0.91 2.97
C ALA A 154 -3.83 2.20 3.35
N ILE A 155 -4.17 3.34 2.74
CA ILE A 155 -3.57 4.65 3.06
C ILE A 155 -3.82 5.02 4.52
N GLN A 156 -5.05 4.86 5.02
CA GLN A 156 -5.35 5.13 6.44
C GLN A 156 -4.54 4.25 7.40
N GLN A 157 -4.38 2.97 7.08
CA GLN A 157 -3.55 2.05 7.87
C GLN A 157 -2.06 2.43 7.82
N LEU A 158 -1.56 2.83 6.65
CA LEU A 158 -0.19 3.29 6.47
C LEU A 158 0.09 4.58 7.23
N ASP A 159 -0.83 5.55 7.18
CA ASP A 159 -0.73 6.80 7.96
C ASP A 159 -0.74 6.53 9.46
N ALA A 160 -1.64 5.64 9.92
CA ALA A 160 -1.65 5.21 11.31
C ALA A 160 -0.32 4.55 11.70
N ARG A 161 0.24 3.71 10.83
CA ARG A 161 1.55 3.07 11.03
C ARG A 161 2.68 4.10 11.05
N ALA A 162 2.67 5.07 10.15
CA ALA A 162 3.68 6.12 10.06
C ALA A 162 3.70 7.04 11.29
N ARG A 163 2.53 7.29 11.90
CA ARG A 163 2.37 8.10 13.12
C ARG A 163 2.52 7.31 14.42
N ALA A 164 2.73 5.99 14.33
CA ALA A 164 2.89 5.16 15.51
C ALA A 164 4.12 5.62 16.33
N THR A 165 4.02 5.49 17.65
CA THR A 165 5.15 5.72 18.56
C THR A 165 5.80 4.40 18.94
N TYR A 166 7.13 4.38 19.02
CA TYR A 166 7.86 3.19 19.47
C TYR A 166 7.57 2.93 20.95
N TRP A 167 7.28 1.67 21.29
CA TRP A 167 6.99 1.27 22.65
C TRP A 167 7.90 0.10 23.06
N LEU A 168 8.66 0.30 24.13
CA LEU A 168 9.74 -0.59 24.59
C LEU A 168 9.26 -1.92 25.19
N PHE A 169 7.97 -2.08 25.51
CA PHE A 169 7.45 -3.25 26.24
C PHE A 169 6.29 -3.95 25.50
N PRO A 170 6.33 -5.28 25.26
CA PRO A 170 5.37 -5.99 24.42
C PRO A 170 3.99 -6.29 25.05
N TRP A 171 3.57 -5.59 26.12
CA TRP A 171 2.30 -5.86 26.84
C TRP A 171 1.23 -4.79 26.53
N PRO A 172 -0.06 -5.18 26.47
CA PRO A 172 -0.80 -5.13 25.21
C PRO A 172 -0.83 -3.74 24.57
N ARG A 173 -0.75 -3.69 23.23
CA ARG A 173 -0.96 -2.46 22.46
C ARG A 173 -2.27 -1.81 22.93
N PRO A 174 -2.29 -0.51 23.25
CA PRO A 174 -3.56 0.21 23.38
C PRO A 174 -4.33 -0.01 22.08
N GLN A 175 -5.52 -0.62 22.18
CA GLN A 175 -6.40 -0.68 21.03
C GLN A 175 -6.73 0.76 20.62
N PRO A 176 -6.66 1.11 19.32
CA PRO A 176 -7.21 2.39 18.89
C PRO A 176 -8.65 2.47 19.39
N ALA A 177 -9.01 3.63 19.95
CA ALA A 177 -10.36 3.85 20.47
C ALA A 177 -11.39 3.48 19.39
N PRO A 178 -12.48 2.77 19.74
CA PRO A 178 -13.53 2.48 18.77
C PRO A 178 -14.04 3.78 18.17
N ALA A 179 -14.23 3.80 16.85
CA ALA A 179 -14.79 4.96 16.15
C ALA A 179 -16.10 5.39 16.83
N PRO A 180 -16.37 6.70 16.96
CA PRO A 180 -17.61 7.17 17.58
C PRO A 180 -18.79 6.59 16.80
N THR A 181 -19.60 5.77 17.47
CA THR A 181 -20.89 5.33 16.96
C THR A 181 -21.72 6.56 16.64
N SER A 182 -21.99 6.77 15.35
CA SER A 182 -22.98 7.74 14.90
C SER A 182 -24.31 7.40 15.55
N ALA A 183 -24.75 8.23 16.50
CA ALA A 183 -26.06 8.12 17.10
C ALA A 183 -27.10 8.36 16.01
N THR A 184 -27.89 7.32 15.73
CA THR A 184 -29.15 7.39 14.98
C THR A 184 -30.24 8.05 15.80
#